data_AF-A0A2S5M938-F1
#
_entry.id   AF-A0A2S5M938-F1
#
_cell.length_a   1.000
_cell.length_b   1.000
_cell.length_c   1.000
_cell.angle_alpha   90.00
_cell.angle_beta   90.00
_cell.angle_gamma   90.00
#
_symmetry.space_group_name_H-M   'P 1'
#
loop_
_entity.id
_entity.type
_entity.pdbx_description
1 polymer ?
#
loop_
_entity_poly.entity_id
_entity_poly.type
_entity_poly.pdbx_seq_one_letter_code
_entity_poly.pdbx_strand_id
1 'polypeptide(L)'
;MGLLRTAAIIAVGVALLPSDREQQEQLYKRAAAAATWAVTFCDRNGPTCEQGEKLWVQFVAKAEFGAKLAYDMIRSSQDGETQIGSKDEVGSEDPARVAPASVRPLDGTLTPQDLKPVWRGKPGAKGSI
;
A
#
# COMPACT_ATOMS: atom_id res chain seq x y z
N MET A 1 -12.40 -7.69 11.38
CA MET A 1 -11.06 -8.07 11.90
C MET A 1 -9.91 -7.13 11.49
N GLY A 2 -9.98 -6.40 10.37
CA GLY A 2 -8.88 -5.49 9.95
C GLY A 2 -8.68 -4.26 10.85
N LEU A 3 -9.76 -3.52 11.14
CA LEU A 3 -9.73 -2.28 11.94
C LEU A 3 -9.23 -2.48 13.37
N LEU A 4 -9.60 -3.59 14.02
CA LEU A 4 -9.12 -3.90 15.37
C LEU A 4 -7.62 -4.19 15.40
N ARG A 5 -7.09 -4.84 14.35
CA ARG A 5 -5.64 -5.08 14.23
C ARG A 5 -4.87 -3.79 13.98
N THR A 6 -5.37 -2.93 13.09
CA THR A 6 -4.74 -1.62 12.83
C THR A 6 -4.79 -0.73 14.08
N ALA A 7 -5.92 -0.69 14.78
CA ALA A 7 -6.05 0.05 16.03
C ALA A 7 -5.11 -0.48 17.11
N ALA A 8 -4.98 -1.81 17.24
CA ALA A 8 -4.03 -2.41 18.18
C ALA A 8 -2.57 -2.04 17.86
N ILE A 9 -2.17 -2.05 16.60
CA ILE A 9 -0.81 -1.65 16.19
C ILE A 9 -0.56 -0.17 16.50
N ILE A 10 -1.52 0.70 16.19
CA ILE A 10 -1.42 2.14 16.49
C ILE A 10 -1.31 2.35 18.01
N ALA A 11 -2.13 1.66 18.79
CA ALA A 11 -2.10 1.76 20.25
C ALA A 11 -0.74 1.32 20.83
N VAL A 12 -0.17 0.24 20.31
CA VAL A 12 1.20 -0.18 20.69
C VAL A 12 2.22 0.89 20.33
N GLY A 13 2.13 1.48 19.13
CA GLY A 13 3.02 2.57 18.72
C GLY A 13 2.95 3.77 19.67
N VAL A 14 1.74 4.21 20.03
CA VAL A 14 1.53 5.32 20.98
C VAL A 14 2.00 4.95 22.38
N ALA A 15 1.78 3.72 22.84
CA ALA A 15 2.21 3.28 24.17
C ALA A 15 3.74 3.23 24.32
N LEU A 16 4.48 3.08 23.22
CA LEU A 16 5.95 3.09 23.21
C LEU A 16 6.53 4.51 23.15
N LEU A 17 5.73 5.55 22.90
CA LEU A 17 6.23 6.92 22.91
C LEU A 17 6.52 7.38 24.34
N PRO A 18 7.72 7.96 24.59
CA PRO A 18 8.06 8.47 25.91
C PRO A 18 7.17 9.66 26.27
N SER A 19 6.42 9.54 27.36
CA SER A 19 5.58 10.62 27.90
C SER A 19 6.34 11.55 28.85
N ASP A 20 7.48 11.11 29.39
CA ASP A 20 8.32 11.88 30.29
C ASP A 20 9.30 12.80 29.54
N ARG A 21 9.53 14.02 30.07
CA ARG A 21 10.40 15.01 29.41
C ARG A 21 11.86 14.57 29.35
N GLU A 22 12.37 13.89 30.35
CA GLU A 22 13.75 13.39 30.35
C GLU A 22 13.94 12.32 29.26
N GLN A 23 12.96 11.42 29.13
CA GLN A 23 12.99 10.38 28.09
C GLN A 23 12.81 10.97 26.69
N GLN A 24 12.01 12.02 26.54
CA GLN A 24 11.90 12.76 25.27
C GLN A 24 13.24 13.40 24.89
N GLU A 25 13.94 14.05 25.82
CA GLU A 25 15.26 14.62 25.54
C GLU A 25 16.28 13.56 25.12
N GLN A 26 16.26 12.39 25.75
CA GLN A 26 17.11 11.27 25.35
C GLN A 26 16.75 10.76 23.95
N LEU A 27 15.46 10.67 23.62
CA LEU A 27 15.00 10.31 22.29
C LEU A 27 15.47 11.34 21.24
N TYR A 28 15.33 12.63 21.52
CA TYR A 28 15.81 13.70 20.63
C TYR A 28 17.32 13.66 20.45
N LYS A 29 18.11 13.43 21.50
CA LYS A 29 19.57 13.28 21.41
C LYS A 29 19.95 12.09 20.53
N ARG A 30 19.25 10.96 20.67
CA ARG A 30 19.48 9.77 19.82
C ARG A 30 19.07 10.01 18.37
N ALA A 31 17.93 10.67 18.15
CA ALA A 31 17.47 11.03 16.81
C ALA A 31 18.46 11.98 16.12
N ALA A 32 18.97 12.98 16.85
CA ALA A 32 19.99 13.89 16.35
C ALA A 32 21.29 13.14 16.00
N ALA A 33 21.76 12.24 16.86
CA ALA A 33 22.95 11.43 16.59
C ALA A 33 22.76 10.53 15.34
N ALA A 34 21.58 9.92 15.20
CA ALA A 34 21.25 9.11 14.04
C ALA A 34 21.19 9.92 12.75
N ALA A 35 20.63 11.14 12.79
CA ALA A 35 20.62 12.06 11.67
C ALA A 35 22.05 12.44 11.25
N THR A 36 22.92 12.78 12.20
CA THR A 36 24.33 13.07 11.93
C THR A 36 25.04 11.88 11.28
N TRP A 37 24.77 10.66 11.76
CA TRP A 37 25.33 9.45 11.17
C TRP A 37 24.83 9.23 9.75
N ALA A 38 23.54 9.44 9.48
CA ALA A 38 22.96 9.30 8.16
C ALA A 38 23.57 10.30 7.16
N VAL A 39 23.73 11.57 7.56
CA VAL A 39 24.38 12.59 6.73
C VAL A 39 25.83 12.18 6.42
N THR A 40 26.59 11.79 7.45
CA THR A 40 27.98 11.36 7.27
C THR A 40 28.09 10.12 6.38
N PHE A 41 27.12 9.20 6.46
CA PHE A 41 27.05 8.03 5.60
C PHE A 41 26.80 8.44 4.15
N CYS A 42 25.89 9.39 3.89
CA CYS A 42 25.62 9.90 2.55
C CYS A 42 26.82 10.62 1.95
N ASP A 43 27.55 11.42 2.73
CA ASP A 43 28.79 12.06 2.26
C ASP A 43 29.81 11.03 1.76
N ARG A 44 29.86 9.85 2.40
CA ARG A 44 30.77 8.75 2.02
C ARG A 44 30.20 7.80 0.96
N ASN A 45 28.88 7.78 0.77
CA ASN A 45 28.16 6.83 -0.09
C ASN A 45 27.12 7.54 -0.97
N GLY A 46 27.53 8.62 -1.63
CA GLY A 46 26.65 9.48 -2.43
C GLY A 46 25.72 8.73 -3.38
N PRO A 47 26.22 7.80 -4.23
CA PRO A 47 25.36 7.07 -5.18
C PRO A 47 24.25 6.25 -4.50
N THR A 48 24.52 5.67 -3.33
CA THR A 48 23.53 4.89 -2.57
C THR A 48 22.45 5.80 -1.99
N CYS A 49 22.83 6.97 -1.45
CA CYS A 49 21.84 7.93 -0.96
C CYS A 49 21.00 8.53 -2.09
N GLU A 50 21.55 8.81 -3.26
CA GLU A 50 20.78 9.32 -4.40
C GLU A 50 19.72 8.31 -4.88
N GLN A 51 20.07 7.03 -4.92
CA GLN A 51 19.11 5.97 -5.23
C GLN A 51 18.04 5.84 -4.12
N GLY A 52 18.47 5.90 -2.86
CA GLY A 52 17.57 5.88 -1.70
C GLY A 52 16.58 7.04 -1.71
N GLU A 53 17.02 8.24 -2.05
CA GLU A 53 16.19 9.44 -2.16
C GLU A 53 15.09 9.27 -3.20
N LYS A 54 15.40 8.75 -4.39
CA LYS A 54 14.41 8.50 -5.45
C LYS A 54 13.30 7.56 -4.98
N LEU A 55 13.66 6.50 -4.24
CA LEU A 55 12.69 5.56 -3.67
C LEU A 55 11.89 6.19 -2.53
N TRP A 56 12.56 6.97 -1.67
CA TRP A 56 11.92 7.66 -0.55
C TRP A 56 10.88 8.67 -1.01
N VAL A 57 11.18 9.48 -2.03
CA VAL A 57 10.25 10.46 -2.61
C VAL A 57 8.98 9.77 -3.13
N GLN A 58 9.13 8.64 -3.84
CA GLN A 58 7.97 7.88 -4.33
C GLN A 58 7.16 7.27 -3.19
N PHE A 59 7.84 6.79 -2.14
CA PHE A 59 7.18 6.25 -0.96
C PHE A 59 6.37 7.32 -0.23
N VAL A 60 6.94 8.51 0.00
CA VAL A 60 6.25 9.64 0.65
C VAL A 60 5.04 10.07 -0.18
N ALA A 61 5.17 10.21 -1.50
CA ALA A 61 4.03 10.56 -2.37
C ALA A 61 2.88 9.54 -2.27
N LYS A 62 3.19 8.24 -2.22
CA LYS A 62 2.18 7.18 -2.02
C LYS A 62 1.58 7.22 -0.62
N ALA A 63 2.38 7.50 0.40
CA ALA A 63 1.91 7.63 1.78
C ALA A 63 0.97 8.83 1.96
N GLU A 64 1.29 9.98 1.37
CA GLU A 64 0.42 11.17 1.38
C GLU A 64 -0.93 10.89 0.73
N PHE A 65 -0.94 10.23 -0.44
CA PHE A 65 -2.17 9.83 -1.11
C PHE A 65 -2.97 8.85 -0.25
N GLY A 66 -2.31 7.83 0.32
CA GLY A 66 -2.96 6.86 1.19
C GLY A 66 -3.55 7.47 2.46
N ALA A 67 -2.84 8.44 3.07
CA ALA A 67 -3.32 9.17 4.23
C ALA A 67 -4.55 10.03 3.91
N LYS A 68 -4.54 10.77 2.79
CA LYS A 68 -5.70 11.53 2.31
C LYS A 68 -6.90 10.61 2.06
N LEU A 69 -6.70 9.49 1.36
CA LEU A 69 -7.76 8.52 1.10
C LEU A 69 -8.36 7.94 2.40
N ALA A 70 -7.52 7.57 3.37
CA ALA A 70 -7.99 7.06 4.65
C ALA A 70 -8.78 8.12 5.43
N TYR A 71 -8.32 9.37 5.40
CA TYR A 71 -9.02 10.50 6.02
C TYR A 71 -10.37 10.75 5.36
N ASP A 72 -10.44 10.78 4.02
CA ASP A 72 -11.68 10.98 3.27
C ASP A 72 -12.70 9.85 3.52
N MET A 73 -12.23 8.60 3.64
CA MET A 73 -13.10 7.47 4.00
C MET A 73 -13.69 7.63 5.42
N ILE A 74 -12.86 8.03 6.39
CA ILE A 74 -13.31 8.25 7.78
C ILE A 74 -14.28 9.44 7.86
N ARG A 75 -14.02 10.51 7.11
CA ARG A 75 -14.88 11.70 7.07
C ARG A 75 -16.23 11.41 6.40
N SER A 76 -16.22 10.79 5.23
CA SER A 76 -17.44 10.41 4.50
C SER A 76 -18.32 9.43 5.28
N SER A 77 -17.73 8.56 6.12
CA SER A 77 -18.48 7.69 7.03
C SER A 77 -19.10 8.40 8.24
N GLN A 78 -18.60 9.58 8.63
CA GLN A 78 -19.14 10.37 9.74
C GLN A 78 -20.24 11.35 9.30
N ASP A 79 -20.15 11.87 8.08
CA ASP A 79 -21.17 12.74 7.50
C ASP A 79 -22.44 11.97 7.05
N GLY A 80 -22.44 10.64 7.18
CA GLY A 80 -23.53 9.74 6.82
C GLY A 80 -23.94 8.81 7.97
N GLU A 81 -24.60 9.34 9.00
CA GLU A 81 -25.43 8.53 9.90
C GLU A 81 -26.65 8.03 9.12
N THR A 82 -26.49 7.07 8.21
CA THR A 82 -27.54 6.12 7.83
C THR A 82 -26.89 4.89 7.17
N GLN A 83 -26.80 3.82 7.97
CA GLN A 83 -26.79 2.40 7.54
C GLN A 83 -25.80 1.97 6.45
N ILE A 84 -24.67 1.39 6.87
CA ILE A 84 -24.02 0.33 6.08
C ILE A 84 -24.80 -0.96 6.27
N GLY A 85 -25.99 -1.00 5.66
CA GLY A 85 -26.60 -2.25 5.20
C GLY A 85 -26.02 -2.54 3.83
N SER A 86 -25.25 -3.63 3.71
CA SER A 86 -24.99 -4.24 2.41
C SER A 86 -26.33 -4.45 1.72
N LYS A 87 -26.59 -3.71 0.65
CA LYS A 87 -27.60 -4.08 -0.32
C LYS A 87 -27.02 -3.80 -1.71
N ASP A 88 -26.67 -4.90 -2.35
CA ASP A 88 -26.61 -4.98 -3.81
C ASP A 88 -27.90 -4.37 -4.37
N GLU A 89 -27.78 -3.44 -5.33
CA GLU A 89 -28.60 -3.37 -6.56
C GLU A 89 -28.35 -2.06 -7.33
N VAL A 90 -27.72 -2.22 -8.51
CA VAL A 90 -28.11 -1.72 -9.84
C VAL A 90 -28.68 -0.29 -9.99
N GLY A 91 -27.95 0.56 -10.71
CA GLY A 91 -28.54 1.44 -11.75
C GLY A 91 -28.12 2.91 -11.79
N SER A 92 -27.72 3.36 -12.99
CA SER A 92 -27.59 4.74 -13.53
C SER A 92 -26.33 5.58 -13.24
N GLU A 93 -25.30 5.32 -14.05
CA GLU A 93 -24.71 6.22 -15.09
C GLU A 93 -24.27 7.65 -14.73
N ASP A 94 -22.95 7.84 -14.53
CA ASP A 94 -22.22 9.12 -14.73
C ASP A 94 -20.84 8.81 -15.39
N PRO A 95 -20.47 9.41 -16.54
CA PRO A 95 -19.42 8.89 -17.44
C PRO A 95 -17.95 9.12 -17.03
N ALA A 96 -17.64 9.55 -15.81
CA ALA A 96 -16.27 9.96 -15.45
C ALA A 96 -15.50 9.04 -14.47
N ARG A 97 -15.95 7.79 -14.24
CA ARG A 97 -15.16 6.78 -13.51
C ARG A 97 -14.57 5.76 -14.47
N VAL A 98 -13.26 5.82 -14.67
CA VAL A 98 -12.51 4.71 -15.28
C VAL A 98 -12.60 3.52 -14.31
N ALA A 99 -13.53 2.61 -14.58
CA ALA A 99 -13.65 1.34 -13.88
C ALA A 99 -12.44 0.44 -14.20
N PRO A 100 -11.97 -0.41 -13.25
CA PRO A 100 -11.03 -1.45 -13.58
C PRO A 100 -11.62 -2.38 -14.63
N ALA A 101 -10.81 -2.83 -15.59
CA ALA A 101 -11.24 -3.67 -16.70
C ALA A 101 -12.03 -4.89 -16.18
N SER A 102 -13.33 -4.91 -16.43
CA SER A 102 -14.15 -6.10 -16.20
C SER A 102 -13.78 -7.15 -17.24
N VAL A 103 -13.62 -8.40 -16.78
CA VAL A 103 -13.44 -9.54 -17.66
C VAL A 103 -14.74 -9.70 -18.45
N ARG A 104 -14.72 -9.28 -19.72
CA ARG A 104 -15.86 -9.45 -20.63
C ARG A 104 -16.18 -10.95 -20.73
N PRO A 105 -17.48 -11.33 -20.72
CA PRO A 105 -17.90 -12.63 -21.22
C PRO A 105 -17.32 -12.81 -22.63
N LEU A 106 -16.74 -13.98 -22.91
CA LEU A 106 -16.13 -14.29 -24.21
C LEU A 106 -17.21 -14.42 -25.29
N ASP A 107 -17.71 -13.30 -25.79
CA ASP A 107 -18.29 -13.19 -27.12
C ASP A 107 -17.18 -12.86 -28.13
N GLY A 108 -16.15 -13.71 -28.13
CA GLY A 108 -15.04 -13.64 -29.07
C GLY A 108 -15.01 -14.87 -29.94
N THR A 109 -14.49 -14.77 -31.16
CA THR A 109 -14.27 -15.87 -32.11
C THR A 109 -13.23 -16.91 -31.64
N LEU A 110 -12.83 -16.85 -30.37
CA LEU A 110 -11.84 -17.73 -29.77
C LEU A 110 -12.50 -19.03 -29.39
N THR A 111 -11.98 -20.13 -29.92
CA THR A 111 -12.46 -21.46 -29.58
C THR A 111 -11.91 -21.87 -28.21
N PRO A 112 -12.55 -22.82 -27.49
CA PRO A 112 -12.03 -23.34 -26.23
C PRO A 112 -10.61 -23.94 -26.32
N GLN A 113 -10.14 -24.26 -27.54
CA GLN A 113 -8.79 -24.75 -27.80
C GLN A 113 -7.74 -23.62 -27.70
N ASP A 114 -8.11 -22.39 -28.10
CA ASP A 114 -7.25 -21.20 -28.11
C ASP A 114 -6.95 -20.68 -26.70
N LEU A 115 -7.80 -21.03 -25.74
CA LEU A 115 -7.66 -20.67 -24.33
C LEU A 115 -6.71 -21.60 -23.56
N LYS A 116 -6.19 -22.67 -24.20
CA LYS A 116 -5.21 -23.54 -23.56
C LYS A 116 -3.86 -22.81 -23.48
N PRO A 117 -3.22 -22.73 -22.30
CA PRO A 117 -1.94 -22.04 -22.14
C PRO A 117 -0.80 -22.86 -22.75
N VAL A 118 -0.65 -22.83 -24.08
CA VAL A 118 0.44 -23.52 -24.82
C VAL A 118 1.82 -22.92 -24.51
N TRP A 119 1.88 -21.72 -23.93
CA TRP A 119 3.11 -21.05 -23.52
C TRP A 119 3.76 -21.65 -22.26
N ARG A 120 3.08 -22.52 -21.50
CA ARG A 120 3.74 -23.40 -20.53
C ARG A 120 4.25 -24.62 -21.29
N GLY A 121 5.52 -24.59 -21.67
CA GLY A 121 6.17 -25.63 -22.48
C GLY A 121 5.87 -27.07 -22.01
N LYS A 122 6.01 -28.03 -22.93
CA LYS A 122 5.68 -29.45 -22.69
C LYS A 122 6.34 -29.96 -21.39
N PRO A 123 5.59 -30.64 -20.50
CA PRO A 123 6.20 -31.26 -19.33
C PRO A 123 7.25 -32.26 -19.82
N GLY A 124 8.46 -32.13 -19.27
CA GLY A 124 9.68 -32.75 -19.77
C GLY A 124 9.54 -34.24 -20.04
N ALA A 125 10.17 -34.67 -21.14
CA ALA A 125 10.48 -36.07 -21.38
C ALA A 125 11.22 -36.62 -20.16
N LYS A 126 10.61 -37.59 -19.46
CA LYS A 126 11.31 -38.40 -18.47
C LYS A 126 12.44 -39.11 -19.21
N GLY A 127 13.68 -38.83 -18.84
CA GLY A 127 14.84 -39.55 -19.33
C GLY A 127 14.71 -41.04 -19.00
N SER A 128 14.87 -41.88 -20.03
CA SER A 128 15.10 -43.31 -19.86
C SER A 128 16.57 -43.49 -19.53
N ILE A 129 16.86 -44.22 -18.44
CA ILE A 129 18.08 -45.02 -18.32
C ILE A 129 17.68 -46.42 -18.78
#